data_AF-A0A9E5DH20-F1
#
_entry.id   AF-A0A9E5DH20-F1
#
_cell.length_a   1.000
_cell.length_b   1.000
_cell.length_c   1.000
_cell.angle_alpha   90.00
_cell.angle_beta   90.00
_cell.angle_gamma   90.00
#
_symmetry.space_group_name_H-M   'P 1'
#
loop_
_entity.id
_entity.type
_entity.pdbx_description
1 polymer ?
#
loop_
_entity_poly.entity_id
_entity_poly.type
_entity_poly.pdbx_seq_one_letter_code
_entity_poly.pdbx_strand_id
1 'polypeptide(L)' 'MSSFKIYKRLDLTSSSCAGPIGELSGVMDEVNPGEAVEVIVADEATKKDIITWANRRRFKVVDQGQENGKFKLLVGK' A
#
# COMPACT_ATOMS: atom_id res chain seq x y z
N MET A 1 9.54 -17.36 -5.58
CA MET A 1 9.59 -16.23 -4.63
C MET A 1 9.51 -14.96 -5.45
N SER A 2 8.37 -14.25 -5.40
CA SER A 2 8.21 -13.01 -6.14
C SER A 2 9.00 -11.92 -5.42
N SER A 3 10.25 -11.71 -5.83
CA SER A 3 11.13 -10.66 -5.28
C SER A 3 10.70 -9.32 -5.89
N PHE A 4 9.59 -8.76 -5.42
CA PHE A 4 9.22 -7.40 -5.79
C PHE A 4 10.20 -6.43 -5.14
N LYS A 5 10.72 -5.48 -5.92
CA LYS A 5 11.59 -4.43 -5.39
C LYS A 5 10.72 -3.39 -4.70
N ILE A 6 11.00 -3.12 -3.42
CA ILE A 6 10.32 -2.04 -2.70
C ILE A 6 10.78 -0.72 -3.31
N TYR A 7 9.89 -0.07 -4.05
CA TYR A 7 10.11 1.24 -4.65
C TYR A 7 10.07 2.32 -3.58
N LYS A 8 9.03 2.29 -2.74
CA LYS A 8 8.80 3.29 -1.70
C LYS A 8 8.02 2.70 -0.53
N ARG A 9 8.24 3.27 0.66
CA ARG A 9 7.42 3.03 1.85
C ARG A 9 6.57 4.26 2.14
N LEU A 10 5.28 4.06 2.36
CA LEU A 10 4.31 5.09 2.71
C LEU A 10 3.78 4.82 4.11
N ASP A 11 4.10 5.71 5.05
CA ASP A 11 3.46 5.72 6.37
C ASP A 11 2.23 6.62 6.30
N LEU A 12 1.07 5.97 6.24
CA LEU A 12 -0.24 6.61 6.19
C LEU A 12 -0.93 6.52 7.56
N THR A 13 -0.14 6.42 8.63
CA THR A 13 -0.68 6.34 10.01
C THR A 13 -1.15 7.70 10.53
N SER A 14 -0.75 8.79 9.89
CA SER A 14 -1.05 10.17 10.31
C SER A 14 -1.76 11.03 9.26
N SER A 15 -2.10 10.48 8.08
CA SER A 15 -2.56 11.27 6.93
C SER A 15 -3.85 12.04 7.21
N SER A 16 -3.67 13.32 7.51
CA SER A 16 -4.71 14.35 7.58
C SER A 16 -4.95 14.95 6.20
N CYS A 17 -6.22 15.20 5.86
CA CYS A 17 -6.75 15.94 4.71
C CYS A 17 -6.81 15.28 3.31
N ALA A 18 -5.80 14.56 2.81
CA ALA A 18 -5.81 14.06 1.41
C ALA A 18 -6.27 12.60 1.21
N GLY A 19 -6.39 11.84 2.30
CA GLY A 19 -6.81 10.44 2.26
C GLY A 19 -5.70 9.49 1.77
N PRO A 20 -5.49 8.35 2.46
CA PRO A 20 -4.37 7.43 2.23
C PRO A 20 -4.31 6.85 0.81
N ILE A 21 -5.48 6.67 0.19
CA ILE A 21 -5.59 6.15 -1.18
C ILE A 21 -5.03 7.12 -2.22
N GLY A 22 -5.19 8.44 -2.01
CA GLY A 22 -4.72 9.45 -2.96
C GLY A 22 -3.20 9.44 -3.06
N GLU A 23 -2.52 9.46 -1.92
CA GLU A 23 -1.06 9.37 -1.83
C GLU A 23 -0.53 8.06 -2.43
N LEU A 24 -1.14 6.93 -2.04
CA LEU A 24 -0.77 5.62 -2.59
C LEU A 24 -0.98 5.56 -4.11
N SER A 25 -2.09 6.09 -4.62
CA SER A 25 -2.38 6.11 -6.06
C SER A 25 -1.35 6.94 -6.82
N GLY A 26 -0.92 8.07 -6.29
CA GLY A 26 0.11 8.89 -6.94
C GLY A 26 1.41 8.12 -7.08
N VAL A 27 1.87 7.48 -6.00
CA VAL A 27 3.11 6.69 -6.03
C VAL A 27 2.98 5.46 -6.93
N MET A 28 1.86 4.73 -6.87
CA MET A 28 1.63 3.54 -7.73
C MET A 28 1.57 3.88 -9.23
N ASP A 29 1.26 5.14 -9.58
CA ASP A 29 1.33 5.61 -10.96
C ASP A 29 2.78 5.69 -11.44
N GLU A 30 3.69 6.18 -10.60
CA GLU A 30 5.14 6.29 -10.83
C GLU A 30 5.89 4.94 -10.76
N VAL A 31 5.34 3.95 -10.06
CA VAL A 31 5.96 2.63 -9.87
C VAL A 31 5.95 1.82 -11.16
N ASN A 32 7.03 1.07 -11.42
CA ASN A 32 7.16 0.23 -12.61
C ASN A 32 6.65 -1.21 -12.37
N PRO A 33 6.32 -1.97 -13.45
CA PRO A 33 5.99 -3.38 -13.33
C PRO A 33 7.12 -4.18 -12.67
N GLY A 34 6.80 -4.96 -11.63
CA GLY A 34 7.80 -5.68 -10.82
C GLY A 34 8.34 -4.93 -9.62
N GLU A 35 7.90 -3.69 -9.41
CA GLU A 35 8.12 -2.92 -8.20
C GLU A 35 6.87 -2.93 -7.30
N ALA A 36 7.07 -2.70 -6.01
CA ALA A 36 6.00 -2.66 -5.01
C ALA A 36 6.16 -1.47 -4.05
N VAL A 37 5.03 -1.00 -3.53
CA VAL A 37 4.95 0.02 -2.50
C VAL A 37 4.52 -0.63 -1.20
N GLU A 38 5.29 -0.39 -0.15
CA GLU A 38 4.93 -0.80 1.21
C GLU A 38 4.10 0.31 1.85
N VAL A 39 2.94 -0.04 2.39
CA VAL A 39 1.97 0.89 2.96
C VAL A 39 1.72 0.52 4.41
N ILE A 40 1.88 1.49 5.31
CA ILE A 40 1.74 1.32 6.75
C ILE A 40 0.54 2.13 7.21
N VAL A 41 -0.43 1.48 7.84
CA VAL A 41 -1.66 2.11 8.36
C VAL A 41 -1.87 1.74 9.82
N ALA A 42 -2.51 2.63 10.58
CA ALA A 42 -2.77 2.40 12.00
C ALA A 42 -3.99 1.48 12.20
N ASP A 43 -4.98 1.54 11.32
CA ASP A 43 -6.29 0.91 11.49
C ASP A 43 -6.62 -0.11 10.40
N GLU A 44 -7.39 -1.14 10.77
CA GLU A 44 -7.83 -2.18 9.84
C GLU A 44 -8.81 -1.64 8.77
N ALA A 45 -9.60 -0.61 9.09
CA ALA A 45 -10.51 0.01 8.13
C ALA A 45 -9.73 0.51 6.91
N THR A 46 -8.68 1.30 7.15
CA THR A 46 -7.79 1.82 6.11
C THR A 46 -7.09 0.70 5.34
N LYS A 47 -6.67 -0.37 6.02
CA LYS A 47 -6.12 -1.58 5.38
C LYS A 47 -7.12 -2.15 4.37
N LYS A 48 -8.39 -2.35 4.75
CA LYS A 48 -9.44 -2.90 3.88
C LYS A 48 -9.74 -1.98 2.69
N ASP A 49 -9.74 -0.67 2.90
CA ASP A 49 -9.90 0.33 1.85
C ASP A 49 -8.77 0.24 0.81
N ILE A 50 -7.51 0.14 1.25
CA ILE A 50 -6.35 -0.03 0.35
C ILE A 50 -6.45 -1.33 -0.44
N ILE A 51 -6.80 -2.46 0.20
CA ILE A 51 -6.96 -3.75 -0.47
C ILE A 51 -8.06 -3.65 -1.54
N THR A 52 -9.19 -3.06 -1.20
CA THR A 52 -10.31 -2.88 -2.12
C THR A 52 -9.92 -2.00 -3.30
N TRP A 53 -9.23 -0.89 -3.04
CA TRP A 53 -8.72 0.00 -4.07
C TRP A 53 -7.69 -0.69 -4.99
N ALA A 54 -6.74 -1.44 -4.42
CA ALA A 54 -5.74 -2.18 -5.18
C ALA A 54 -6.41 -3.20 -6.12
N ASN A 55 -7.38 -3.97 -5.62
CA ASN A 55 -8.17 -4.90 -6.43
C ASN A 55 -8.94 -4.17 -7.56
N ARG A 56 -9.56 -3.02 -7.26
CA ARG A 56 -10.27 -2.21 -8.27
C ARG A 56 -9.34 -1.72 -9.39
N ARG A 57 -8.09 -1.37 -9.05
CA ARG A 57 -7.06 -0.92 -10.00
C ARG A 57 -6.29 -2.07 -10.67
N ARG A 58 -6.66 -3.33 -10.40
CA ARG A 58 -5.94 -4.54 -10.85
C ARG A 58 -4.48 -4.62 -10.38
N PHE A 59 -4.15 -3.95 -9.27
CA PHE A 59 -2.87 -4.12 -8.60
C PHE A 59 -2.86 -5.39 -7.76
N LYS A 60 -1.68 -5.91 -7.48
CA LYS A 60 -1.50 -7.15 -6.72
C LYS A 60 -1.02 -6.86 -5.32
N VAL A 61 -1.80 -7.21 -4.31
CA VAL A 61 -1.31 -7.21 -2.92
C VAL A 61 -0.37 -8.42 -2.78
N VAL A 62 0.92 -8.14 -2.66
CA VAL A 62 1.99 -9.14 -2.62
C VAL A 62 2.09 -9.74 -1.22
N ASP A 63 1.96 -8.89 -0.20
CA ASP A 63 2.08 -9.29 1.19
C ASP A 63 1.21 -8.40 2.09
N GLN A 64 0.81 -8.95 3.23
CA GLN A 64 0.08 -8.21 4.27
C GLN A 64 0.49 -8.73 5.64
N GLY A 65 0.83 -7.82 6.54
CA GLY A 65 1.28 -8.13 7.88
C GLY A 65 0.76 -7.13 8.90
N GLN A 66 0.96 -7.46 10.17
CA GLN A 66 0.77 -6.55 11.28
C GLN A 66 2.04 -6.55 12.12
N GLU A 67 2.57 -5.37 12.43
CA GLU A 67 3.79 -5.22 13.20
C GLU A 67 3.64 -4.03 14.15
N ASN A 68 3.94 -4.23 15.44
CA ASN A 68 3.83 -3.21 16.49
C ASN A 68 2.48 -2.46 16.51
N GLY A 69 1.37 -3.18 16.29
CA GLY A 69 0.03 -2.61 16.27
C GLY A 69 -0.32 -1.82 15.00
N LYS A 70 0.61 -1.68 14.04
CA LYS A 70 0.37 -1.10 12.73
C LYS A 70 0.18 -2.21 11.68
N PHE A 71 -0.65 -1.96 10.68
CA PHE A 71 -0.83 -2.86 9.55
C PHE A 71 0.09 -2.45 8.41
N LYS A 72 0.80 -3.42 7.84
CA LYS A 72 1.67 -3.24 6.68
C LYS A 72 1.11 -4.00 5.49
N LEU A 73 1.09 -3.38 4.32
CA LEU A 73 0.68 -3.99 3.07
C LEU A 73 1.75 -3.76 2.01
N LEU A 74 2.12 -4.78 1.25
CA LEU A 74 2.86 -4.60 0.00
C LEU A 74 1.88 -4.61 -1.16
N VAL A 75 1.83 -3.53 -1.93
CA VAL A 75 1.07 -3.44 -3.17
C VAL A 75 2.05 -3.38 -4.33
N GLY A 76 2.06 -4.43 -5.15
CA GLY A 76 2.87 -4.55 -6.36
C GLY A 76 2.10 -4.20 -7.62
N LYS A 77 2.83 -3.71 -8.61
CA LYS A 77 2.33 -3.46 -9.97
C LYS A 77 2.75 -4.58 -10.92
#